data_AF-A0AAN9ANR6-F1
#
_entry.id   AF-A0AAN9ANR6-F1
#
_cell.length_a   1.000
_cell.length_b   1.000
_cell.length_c   1.000
_cell.angle_alpha   90.00
_cell.angle_beta   90.00
_cell.angle_gamma   90.00
#
_symmetry.space_group_name_H-M   'P 1'
#
loop_
_entity.id
_entity.type
_entity.pdbx_description
1 polymer ?
#
loop_
_entity_poly.entity_id
_entity_poly.type
_entity_poly.pdbx_seq_one_letter_code
_entity_poly.pdbx_strand_id
1 'polypeptide(L)'
;MAKFVTVVCCLLVFLGNTDIKVLAAIGGQRLRSGDATETHSCYHVRGPPEELSDPNVMRPNGVDTTFYQKYTEAYGIPILGTSNITDDALKRACYTVRFLFAGHSGIRTMFYKLGGRFAIMSATEVTLDFPEFSTMASRWNSRARGLGGTWQKPITTGAEENLLCYKTDRYYSEDIFLHESAHAVDLIAAWAVITGFRQAVRDAFSHANDTGLWHNTYAATNAVEYWAEGVQTYFNVNARGSPGGNGVHNDIDTRRELEYYDPTLFQLIQEVFPCNNAYLKRCESTRAKENNQVLQMNCNTDGPGTVNGFIASLSSEDPMCQDSRPLDCLSWSLSGECKNNPSYMRGNCRASCKVCTPATSPVTTTASTARLSTLSATTSTSTPTTPTSTAATSTSTTTTSTQAATASTSTTTASNCTDRSRHCSWWSSRGECEKNPRYMRSNCKLSCGRCASTSAASTSTATTSTSTATPSDCKDDNRYCPWWSSVGECQRNPRYMLSNCKLSCGQCSRPSAA
;
A
#
# COMPACT_ATOMS: atom_id res chain seq x y z
N MET A 1 -6.18 -40.20 8.58
CA MET A 1 -6.68 -39.24 9.58
C MET A 1 -5.68 -38.95 10.73
N ALA A 2 -4.91 -39.91 11.23
CA ALA A 2 -4.05 -39.69 12.41
C ALA A 2 -2.77 -38.81 12.25
N LYS A 3 -2.39 -38.39 11.03
CA LYS A 3 -1.19 -37.53 10.81
C LYS A 3 -1.47 -36.03 10.66
N PHE A 4 -2.75 -35.61 10.66
CA PHE A 4 -3.14 -34.19 10.48
C PHE A 4 -3.31 -33.43 11.81
N VAL A 5 -3.34 -34.12 12.95
CA VAL A 5 -3.69 -33.54 14.26
C VAL A 5 -2.48 -32.89 14.95
N THR A 6 -1.26 -33.40 14.72
CA THR A 6 -0.07 -32.98 15.48
C THR A 6 0.50 -31.62 15.07
N VAL A 7 0.30 -31.19 13.82
CA VAL A 7 0.84 -29.90 13.31
C VAL A 7 0.05 -28.69 13.85
N VAL A 8 -1.23 -28.88 14.17
CA VAL A 8 -2.13 -27.81 14.63
C VAL A 8 -1.74 -27.28 16.02
N CYS A 9 -1.07 -28.08 16.86
CA CYS A 9 -0.85 -27.75 18.27
C CYS A 9 0.30 -26.75 18.52
N CYS A 10 1.25 -26.59 17.60
CA CYS A 10 2.40 -25.69 17.77
C CYS A 10 2.25 -24.34 17.05
N LEU A 11 1.20 -24.14 16.25
CA LEU A 11 0.93 -22.90 15.50
C LEU A 11 0.22 -21.81 16.32
N LEU A 12 -0.11 -22.10 17.58
CA LEU A 12 -0.99 -21.27 18.42
C LEU A 12 -0.32 -20.06 19.10
N VAL A 13 0.99 -19.84 18.93
CA VAL A 13 1.79 -18.92 19.78
C VAL A 13 2.00 -17.52 19.18
N PHE A 14 1.90 -17.34 17.85
CA PHE A 14 2.29 -16.08 17.18
C PHE A 14 1.26 -15.48 16.22
N LEU A 15 0.10 -16.09 16.06
CA LEU A 15 -0.99 -15.52 15.25
C LEU A 15 -2.04 -14.90 16.17
N GLY A 16 -2.53 -13.72 15.78
CA GLY A 16 -3.69 -13.11 16.44
C GLY A 16 -4.88 -14.06 16.41
N ASN A 17 -5.69 -14.04 17.49
CA ASN A 17 -6.79 -14.98 17.70
C ASN A 17 -7.90 -14.88 16.62
N THR A 18 -7.87 -13.85 15.78
CA THR A 18 -8.67 -13.69 14.56
C THR A 18 -8.09 -14.46 13.38
N ASP A 19 -6.79 -14.37 13.14
CA ASP A 19 -6.19 -14.70 11.85
C ASP A 19 -5.99 -16.21 11.67
N ILE A 20 -5.75 -16.94 12.78
CA ILE A 20 -5.91 -18.41 12.83
C ILE A 20 -7.31 -18.81 12.39
N LYS A 21 -8.34 -18.12 12.89
CA LYS A 21 -9.73 -18.49 12.63
C LYS A 21 -10.11 -18.23 11.18
N VAL A 22 -9.62 -17.16 10.54
CA VAL A 22 -9.94 -16.91 9.13
C VAL A 22 -9.13 -17.78 8.17
N LEU A 23 -7.86 -18.09 8.46
CA LEU A 23 -7.10 -19.08 7.66
C LEU A 23 -7.66 -20.50 7.81
N ALA A 24 -8.06 -20.90 9.03
CA ALA A 24 -8.77 -22.17 9.24
C ALA A 24 -10.17 -22.17 8.58
N ALA A 25 -10.86 -21.02 8.55
CA ALA A 25 -12.13 -20.87 7.83
C ALA A 25 -11.95 -20.96 6.31
N ILE A 26 -10.89 -20.38 5.72
CA ILE A 26 -10.55 -20.60 4.29
C ILE A 26 -10.14 -22.05 4.04
N GLY A 27 -9.40 -22.70 4.95
CA GLY A 27 -8.95 -24.08 4.80
C GLY A 27 -10.06 -25.12 4.61
N GLY A 28 -11.31 -24.78 4.98
CA GLY A 28 -12.50 -25.59 4.72
C GLY A 28 -13.34 -25.14 3.51
N GLN A 29 -12.89 -24.14 2.73
CA GLN A 29 -13.66 -23.52 1.66
C GLN A 29 -13.09 -23.87 0.28
N ARG A 30 -13.97 -24.04 -0.70
CA ARG A 30 -13.56 -24.19 -2.11
C ARG A 30 -13.17 -22.82 -2.66
N LEU A 31 -12.02 -22.77 -3.32
CA LEU A 31 -11.55 -21.60 -4.08
C LEU A 31 -11.86 -21.83 -5.57
N ARG A 32 -12.24 -20.76 -6.29
CA ARG A 32 -12.39 -20.79 -7.74
C ARG A 32 -11.08 -21.22 -8.40
N SER A 33 -11.16 -22.14 -9.35
CA SER A 33 -10.01 -22.63 -10.12
C SER A 33 -9.43 -21.54 -11.03
N GLY A 34 -8.12 -21.62 -11.32
CA GLY A 34 -7.42 -20.61 -12.10
C GLY A 34 -7.11 -19.33 -11.29
N ASP A 35 -6.53 -18.35 -11.96
CA ASP A 35 -6.13 -17.06 -11.40
C ASP A 35 -6.85 -15.91 -12.10
N ALA A 36 -6.83 -14.72 -11.49
CA ALA A 36 -7.36 -13.52 -12.12
C ALA A 36 -6.52 -13.16 -13.36
N THR A 37 -7.19 -12.71 -14.43
CA THR A 37 -6.49 -12.31 -15.67
C THR A 37 -5.87 -10.92 -15.52
N GLU A 38 -5.16 -10.47 -16.56
CA GLU A 38 -4.69 -9.08 -16.70
C GLU A 38 -5.53 -8.26 -17.69
N THR A 39 -6.54 -8.91 -18.27
CA THR A 39 -7.46 -8.34 -19.27
C THR A 39 -8.77 -7.88 -18.62
N HIS A 40 -9.60 -7.17 -19.37
CA HIS A 40 -10.95 -6.81 -18.97
C HIS A 40 -11.85 -6.70 -20.19
N SER A 41 -13.16 -6.85 -20.00
CA SER A 41 -14.18 -6.65 -21.03
C SER A 41 -15.12 -5.51 -20.70
N CYS A 42 -14.70 -4.56 -19.84
CA CYS A 42 -15.49 -3.42 -19.34
C CYS A 42 -16.33 -2.65 -20.36
N TYR A 43 -16.00 -2.66 -21.66
CA TYR A 43 -16.76 -1.95 -22.70
C TYR A 43 -17.89 -2.79 -23.32
N HIS A 44 -17.88 -4.11 -23.08
CA HIS A 44 -18.83 -5.08 -23.59
C HIS A 44 -19.70 -5.61 -22.44
N VAL A 45 -20.91 -5.05 -22.34
CA VAL A 45 -21.99 -5.61 -21.53
C VAL A 45 -22.67 -6.72 -22.33
N ARG A 46 -23.03 -7.82 -21.66
CA ARG A 46 -23.62 -9.05 -22.22
C ARG A 46 -24.38 -9.81 -21.13
N GLY A 47 -25.05 -10.93 -21.45
CA GLY A 47 -25.59 -11.82 -20.42
C GLY A 47 -24.48 -12.48 -19.58
N PRO A 48 -24.72 -12.84 -18.31
CA PRO A 48 -23.72 -13.56 -17.52
C PRO A 48 -23.42 -14.95 -18.11
N PRO A 49 -22.14 -15.38 -18.13
CA PRO A 49 -21.79 -16.76 -18.45
C PRO A 49 -22.47 -17.77 -17.53
N GLU A 50 -22.94 -18.89 -18.09
CA GLU A 50 -23.63 -19.96 -17.34
C GLU A 50 -22.77 -20.52 -16.19
N GLU A 51 -21.44 -20.58 -16.36
CA GLU A 51 -20.48 -20.98 -15.32
C GLU A 51 -20.60 -20.18 -14.01
N LEU A 52 -21.10 -18.94 -14.05
CA LEU A 52 -21.25 -18.12 -12.85
C LEU A 52 -22.36 -18.64 -11.93
N SER A 53 -23.27 -19.48 -12.44
CA SER A 53 -24.30 -20.15 -11.63
C SER A 53 -23.76 -21.30 -10.78
N ASP A 54 -22.54 -21.80 -11.04
CA ASP A 54 -21.94 -22.88 -10.24
C ASP A 54 -21.39 -22.33 -8.89
N PRO A 55 -21.84 -22.87 -7.74
CA PRO A 55 -21.28 -22.55 -6.42
C PRO A 55 -19.75 -22.76 -6.28
N ASN A 56 -19.15 -23.63 -7.10
CA ASN A 56 -17.69 -23.84 -7.13
C ASN A 56 -16.94 -22.70 -7.87
N VAL A 57 -17.65 -21.96 -8.73
CA VAL A 57 -17.13 -20.79 -9.45
C VAL A 57 -17.44 -19.51 -8.66
N MET A 58 -18.69 -19.38 -8.18
CA MET A 58 -19.19 -18.19 -7.47
C MET A 58 -19.81 -18.57 -6.11
N ARG A 59 -18.96 -18.73 -5.09
CA ARG A 59 -19.40 -19.02 -3.72
C ARG A 59 -20.31 -17.92 -3.13
N PRO A 60 -21.22 -18.26 -2.18
CA PRO A 60 -21.49 -19.62 -1.68
C PRO A 60 -22.48 -20.43 -2.53
N ASN A 61 -23.30 -19.78 -3.36
CA ASN A 61 -24.51 -20.38 -3.95
C ASN A 61 -24.61 -20.28 -5.48
N GLY A 62 -23.56 -19.80 -6.16
CA GLY A 62 -23.65 -19.32 -7.54
C GLY A 62 -24.10 -17.87 -7.63
N VAL A 63 -24.20 -17.38 -8.87
CA VAL A 63 -24.89 -16.16 -9.29
C VAL A 63 -26.24 -16.57 -9.88
N ASP A 64 -27.32 -15.96 -9.41
CA ASP A 64 -28.64 -16.12 -10.03
C ASP A 64 -28.66 -15.40 -11.39
N THR A 65 -28.48 -16.16 -12.47
CA THR A 65 -28.49 -15.65 -13.85
C THR A 65 -29.89 -15.39 -14.41
N THR A 66 -30.95 -15.65 -13.63
CA THR A 66 -32.31 -15.22 -13.95
C THR A 66 -32.60 -13.82 -13.42
N PHE A 67 -32.03 -13.47 -12.26
CA PHE A 67 -32.04 -12.12 -11.69
C PHE A 67 -31.00 -11.21 -12.35
N TYR A 68 -29.74 -11.64 -12.37
CA TYR A 68 -28.66 -10.94 -13.03
C TYR A 68 -28.69 -11.25 -14.53
N GLN A 69 -28.97 -10.23 -15.33
CA GLN A 69 -29.23 -10.34 -16.78
C GLN A 69 -28.20 -9.57 -17.60
N LYS A 70 -27.41 -8.71 -16.96
CA LYS A 70 -26.28 -7.98 -17.54
C LYS A 70 -25.00 -8.25 -16.76
N TYR A 71 -23.91 -8.34 -17.50
CA TYR A 71 -22.58 -8.72 -17.04
C TYR A 71 -21.48 -8.02 -17.85
N THR A 72 -20.43 -7.63 -17.15
CA THR A 72 -19.10 -7.38 -17.70
C THR A 72 -18.06 -7.82 -16.66
N GLU A 73 -16.77 -7.82 -17.01
CA GLU A 73 -15.72 -8.14 -16.03
C GLU A 73 -14.45 -7.29 -16.20
N ALA A 74 -13.72 -7.17 -15.09
CA ALA A 74 -12.31 -6.86 -15.10
C ALA A 74 -11.56 -8.02 -14.43
N TYR A 75 -10.52 -8.53 -15.06
CA TYR A 75 -9.64 -9.55 -14.51
C TYR A 75 -10.32 -10.89 -14.19
N GLY A 76 -11.45 -11.18 -14.84
CA GLY A 76 -12.32 -12.33 -14.54
C GLY A 76 -13.20 -12.16 -13.29
N ILE A 77 -13.19 -10.98 -12.65
CA ILE A 77 -14.04 -10.58 -11.53
C ILE A 77 -15.37 -10.04 -12.10
N PRO A 78 -16.53 -10.65 -11.80
CA PRO A 78 -17.82 -10.20 -12.33
C PRO A 78 -18.26 -8.82 -11.84
N ILE A 79 -18.84 -8.03 -12.76
CA ILE A 79 -19.70 -6.87 -12.46
C ILE A 79 -21.08 -7.16 -13.09
N LEU A 80 -22.11 -7.24 -12.25
CA LEU A 80 -23.44 -7.75 -12.58
C LEU A 80 -24.53 -6.68 -12.45
N GLY A 81 -25.68 -6.90 -13.09
CA GLY A 81 -26.91 -6.14 -12.87
C GLY A 81 -28.11 -6.77 -13.56
N THR A 82 -29.31 -6.23 -13.32
CA THR A 82 -30.58 -6.67 -13.94
C THR A 82 -30.71 -6.12 -15.38
N SER A 83 -31.86 -6.30 -16.04
CA SER A 83 -32.17 -5.57 -17.28
C SER A 83 -32.31 -4.06 -17.08
N ASN A 84 -32.63 -3.61 -15.86
CA ASN A 84 -33.03 -2.23 -15.55
C ASN A 84 -31.83 -1.27 -15.51
N ILE A 85 -30.64 -1.76 -15.14
CA ILE A 85 -29.42 -0.95 -15.09
C ILE A 85 -28.99 -0.50 -16.48
N THR A 86 -28.50 0.73 -16.63
CA THR A 86 -27.86 1.16 -17.88
C THR A 86 -26.50 0.47 -18.07
N ASP A 87 -26.15 0.20 -19.33
CA ASP A 87 -24.85 -0.37 -19.67
C ASP A 87 -23.69 0.53 -19.23
N ASP A 88 -23.89 1.84 -19.19
CA ASP A 88 -22.87 2.81 -18.80
C ASP A 88 -22.56 2.77 -17.31
N ALA A 89 -23.52 2.45 -16.44
CA ALA A 89 -23.26 2.21 -15.03
C ALA A 89 -22.37 0.96 -14.83
N LEU A 90 -22.65 -0.14 -15.55
CA LEU A 90 -21.79 -1.34 -15.51
C LEU A 90 -20.39 -1.07 -16.08
N LYS A 91 -20.26 -0.32 -17.17
CA LYS A 91 -18.96 0.11 -17.72
C LYS A 91 -18.18 0.94 -16.71
N ARG A 92 -18.83 1.87 -15.99
CA ARG A 92 -18.19 2.70 -14.95
C ARG A 92 -17.79 1.88 -13.73
N ALA A 93 -18.65 0.99 -13.24
CA ALA A 93 -18.31 0.09 -12.15
C ALA A 93 -17.11 -0.79 -12.52
N CYS A 94 -17.10 -1.35 -13.73
CA CYS A 94 -15.97 -2.12 -14.23
C CYS A 94 -14.68 -1.30 -14.31
N TYR A 95 -14.74 -0.01 -14.69
CA TYR A 95 -13.58 0.88 -14.60
C TYR A 95 -13.06 1.00 -13.16
N THR A 96 -13.92 1.17 -12.16
CA THR A 96 -13.52 1.27 -10.74
C THR A 96 -12.89 -0.04 -10.25
N VAL A 97 -13.45 -1.20 -10.58
CA VAL A 97 -12.87 -2.52 -10.27
C VAL A 97 -11.51 -2.68 -10.97
N ARG A 98 -11.43 -2.35 -12.26
CA ARG A 98 -10.18 -2.37 -13.03
C ARG A 98 -9.11 -1.49 -12.37
N PHE A 99 -9.48 -0.29 -11.93
CA PHE A 99 -8.58 0.64 -11.25
C PHE A 99 -8.05 0.08 -9.92
N LEU A 100 -8.93 -0.38 -9.03
CA LEU A 100 -8.55 -0.81 -7.69
C LEU A 100 -7.68 -2.08 -7.72
N PHE A 101 -7.99 -3.05 -8.58
CA PHE A 101 -7.25 -4.31 -8.65
C PHE A 101 -6.03 -4.31 -9.59
N ALA A 102 -5.77 -3.21 -10.30
CA ALA A 102 -4.62 -3.10 -11.20
C ALA A 102 -3.28 -3.34 -10.47
N GLY A 103 -3.10 -2.69 -9.31
CA GLY A 103 -1.78 -2.50 -8.72
C GLY A 103 -1.20 -3.69 -7.97
N HIS A 104 -2.03 -4.58 -7.43
CA HIS A 104 -1.59 -5.69 -6.59
C HIS A 104 -2.13 -7.04 -7.08
N SER A 105 -1.29 -7.80 -7.79
CA SER A 105 -1.67 -9.08 -8.42
C SER A 105 -2.16 -10.12 -7.41
N GLY A 106 -1.48 -10.26 -6.26
CA GLY A 106 -1.89 -11.17 -5.18
C GLY A 106 -3.31 -10.92 -4.67
N ILE A 107 -3.65 -9.67 -4.33
CA ILE A 107 -4.98 -9.26 -3.88
C ILE A 107 -6.03 -9.53 -4.97
N ARG A 108 -5.75 -9.14 -6.21
CA ARG A 108 -6.61 -9.39 -7.37
C ARG A 108 -6.94 -10.87 -7.56
N THR A 109 -5.92 -11.73 -7.53
CA THR A 109 -6.08 -13.19 -7.65
C THR A 109 -6.81 -13.80 -6.46
N MET A 110 -6.56 -13.33 -5.22
CA MET A 110 -7.27 -13.83 -4.05
C MET A 110 -8.76 -13.43 -4.07
N PHE A 111 -9.07 -12.20 -4.49
CA PHE A 111 -10.45 -11.73 -4.66
C PHE A 111 -11.22 -12.60 -5.66
N TYR A 112 -10.61 -12.89 -6.83
CA TYR A 112 -11.13 -13.82 -7.82
C TYR A 112 -11.36 -15.24 -7.25
N LYS A 113 -10.35 -15.80 -6.55
CA LYS A 113 -10.42 -17.15 -5.96
C LYS A 113 -11.51 -17.29 -4.90
N LEU A 114 -11.83 -16.20 -4.20
CA LEU A 114 -12.88 -16.16 -3.18
C LEU A 114 -14.27 -15.86 -3.75
N GLY A 115 -14.46 -15.91 -5.08
CA GLY A 115 -15.76 -15.64 -5.71
C GLY A 115 -16.22 -14.18 -5.56
N GLY A 116 -15.26 -13.27 -5.36
CA GLY A 116 -15.46 -11.83 -5.29
C GLY A 116 -16.14 -11.32 -6.56
N ARG A 117 -17.21 -10.55 -6.39
CA ARG A 117 -18.03 -9.97 -7.46
C ARG A 117 -18.64 -8.65 -7.04
N PHE A 118 -19.10 -7.90 -8.03
CA PHE A 118 -19.81 -6.64 -7.86
C PHE A 118 -21.18 -6.72 -8.52
N ALA A 119 -22.18 -6.04 -7.98
CA ALA A 119 -23.48 -5.92 -8.61
C ALA A 119 -24.09 -4.53 -8.40
N ILE A 120 -24.66 -3.94 -9.44
CA ILE A 120 -25.07 -2.53 -9.45
C ILE A 120 -26.59 -2.43 -9.44
N MET A 121 -27.13 -1.76 -8.41
CA MET A 121 -28.55 -1.39 -8.32
C MET A 121 -28.86 -0.27 -9.31
N SER A 122 -29.92 -0.42 -10.08
CA SER A 122 -30.47 0.70 -10.86
C SER A 122 -31.04 1.79 -9.93
N ALA A 123 -31.36 2.95 -10.51
CA ALA A 123 -32.04 4.02 -9.77
C ALA A 123 -33.45 3.63 -9.24
N THR A 124 -34.02 2.51 -9.70
CA THR A 124 -35.36 2.02 -9.28
C THR A 124 -35.32 0.80 -8.35
N GLU A 125 -34.15 0.20 -8.14
CA GLU A 125 -33.95 -0.99 -7.30
C GLU A 125 -33.41 -0.60 -5.92
N VAL A 126 -33.63 -1.44 -4.91
CA VAL A 126 -33.14 -1.27 -3.54
C VAL A 126 -32.39 -2.50 -3.04
N THR A 127 -31.67 -2.36 -1.92
CA THR A 127 -30.76 -3.39 -1.39
C THR A 127 -31.38 -4.78 -1.26
N LEU A 128 -32.61 -4.88 -0.75
CA LEU A 128 -33.30 -6.17 -0.54
C LEU A 128 -33.85 -6.79 -1.83
N ASP A 129 -33.88 -6.08 -2.96
CA ASP A 129 -34.27 -6.69 -4.24
C ASP A 129 -33.21 -7.70 -4.71
N PHE A 130 -31.97 -7.55 -4.23
CA PHE A 130 -30.83 -8.38 -4.62
C PHE A 130 -30.84 -9.70 -3.81
N PRO A 131 -30.78 -10.88 -4.46
CA PRO A 131 -30.95 -12.17 -3.79
C PRO A 131 -30.10 -12.37 -2.54
N GLU A 132 -28.82 -11.97 -2.56
CA GLU A 132 -27.90 -12.11 -1.44
C GLU A 132 -28.24 -11.26 -0.19
N PHE A 133 -29.11 -10.25 -0.32
CA PHE A 133 -29.48 -9.33 0.77
C PHE A 133 -30.99 -9.33 1.09
N SER A 134 -31.80 -10.05 0.31
CA SER A 134 -33.26 -10.22 0.44
C SER A 134 -33.79 -10.55 1.85
N THR A 135 -32.98 -11.18 2.70
CA THR A 135 -33.33 -11.57 4.08
C THR A 135 -32.89 -10.57 5.16
N MET A 136 -32.31 -9.43 4.77
CA MET A 136 -31.89 -8.38 5.70
C MET A 136 -33.07 -7.51 6.16
N ALA A 137 -32.87 -6.75 7.23
CA ALA A 137 -33.92 -5.85 7.75
C ALA A 137 -34.29 -4.75 6.75
N SER A 138 -35.59 -4.47 6.58
CA SER A 138 -36.13 -3.50 5.61
C SER A 138 -35.51 -2.10 5.68
N ARG A 139 -34.99 -1.69 6.85
CA ARG A 139 -34.23 -0.43 7.03
C ARG A 139 -33.05 -0.26 6.07
N TRP A 140 -32.49 -1.35 5.52
CA TRP A 140 -31.37 -1.28 4.60
C TRP A 140 -31.73 -0.62 3.26
N ASN A 141 -32.97 -0.78 2.79
CA ASN A 141 -33.46 -0.15 1.55
C ASN A 141 -33.42 1.39 1.61
N SER A 142 -33.56 1.98 2.79
CA SER A 142 -33.41 3.43 2.99
C SER A 142 -32.04 3.82 3.55
N ARG A 143 -31.37 2.97 4.33
CA ARG A 143 -30.04 3.28 4.92
C ARG A 143 -28.90 3.20 3.91
N ALA A 144 -28.96 2.40 2.86
CA ALA A 144 -27.82 2.10 1.99
C ALA A 144 -28.12 2.26 0.49
N ARG A 145 -27.10 2.65 -0.28
CA ARG A 145 -27.07 2.64 -1.76
C ARG A 145 -25.80 1.96 -2.29
N GLY A 146 -25.29 1.05 -1.48
CA GLY A 146 -24.11 0.23 -1.67
C GLY A 146 -23.87 -0.59 -0.40
N LEU A 147 -23.11 -1.67 -0.51
CA LEU A 147 -22.69 -2.51 0.62
C LEU A 147 -21.39 -3.22 0.27
N GLY A 148 -20.40 -3.10 1.15
CA GLY A 148 -19.12 -3.81 1.06
C GLY A 148 -19.27 -5.32 1.18
N GLY A 149 -18.70 -6.05 0.23
CA GLY A 149 -18.64 -7.50 0.27
C GLY A 149 -17.73 -8.01 1.38
N THR A 150 -18.02 -9.20 1.88
CA THR A 150 -17.21 -9.91 2.90
C THR A 150 -16.78 -11.27 2.35
N TRP A 151 -15.72 -11.89 2.89
CA TRP A 151 -15.35 -13.24 2.44
C TRP A 151 -16.51 -14.27 2.55
N GLN A 152 -17.49 -14.07 3.44
CA GLN A 152 -18.68 -14.94 3.58
C GLN A 152 -19.77 -14.65 2.53
N LYS A 153 -20.01 -13.37 2.22
CA LYS A 153 -20.89 -12.90 1.15
C LYS A 153 -20.05 -12.03 0.21
N PRO A 154 -19.32 -12.62 -0.75
CA PRO A 154 -18.28 -11.92 -1.51
C PRO A 154 -18.86 -11.11 -2.68
N ILE A 155 -19.98 -10.42 -2.44
CA ILE A 155 -20.66 -9.54 -3.36
C ILE A 155 -20.70 -8.13 -2.79
N THR A 156 -20.18 -7.18 -3.55
CA THR A 156 -20.20 -5.75 -3.23
C THR A 156 -21.23 -5.04 -4.11
N THR A 157 -21.98 -4.10 -3.54
CA THR A 157 -22.97 -3.33 -4.33
C THR A 157 -22.70 -1.85 -4.33
N GLY A 158 -23.18 -1.19 -5.38
CA GLY A 158 -23.30 0.26 -5.48
C GLY A 158 -24.51 0.63 -6.33
N ALA A 159 -24.76 1.92 -6.47
CA ALA A 159 -25.93 2.45 -7.15
C ALA A 159 -25.59 3.22 -8.43
N GLU A 160 -26.47 3.10 -9.42
CA GLU A 160 -26.40 3.78 -10.71
C GLU A 160 -26.25 5.29 -10.59
N GLU A 161 -27.07 5.93 -9.75
CA GLU A 161 -27.04 7.38 -9.57
C GLU A 161 -25.70 7.88 -9.00
N ASN A 162 -25.02 7.04 -8.21
CA ASN A 162 -23.68 7.32 -7.73
C ASN A 162 -22.67 7.13 -8.87
N LEU A 163 -22.63 5.96 -9.51
CA LEU A 163 -21.68 5.69 -10.61
C LEU A 163 -21.74 6.74 -11.73
N LEU A 164 -22.94 7.17 -12.11
CA LEU A 164 -23.17 8.09 -13.23
C LEU A 164 -23.34 9.57 -12.82
N CYS A 165 -23.10 9.90 -11.55
CA CYS A 165 -23.17 11.28 -11.02
C CYS A 165 -24.52 11.97 -11.33
N TYR A 166 -25.63 11.29 -11.08
CA TYR A 166 -26.95 11.91 -11.21
C TYR A 166 -27.17 12.93 -10.10
N LYS A 167 -27.86 14.04 -10.40
CA LYS A 167 -28.20 15.08 -9.41
C LYS A 167 -29.13 14.60 -8.28
N THR A 168 -29.75 13.43 -8.45
CA THR A 168 -30.59 12.75 -7.45
C THR A 168 -29.79 11.87 -6.49
N ASP A 169 -28.48 11.69 -6.72
CA ASP A 169 -27.61 10.97 -5.81
C ASP A 169 -27.51 11.70 -4.47
N ARG A 170 -27.97 11.05 -3.40
CA ARG A 170 -27.87 11.57 -2.03
C ARG A 170 -26.43 11.72 -1.53
N TYR A 171 -25.48 11.08 -2.21
CA TYR A 171 -24.04 11.10 -1.93
C TYR A 171 -23.24 11.83 -3.01
N TYR A 172 -23.85 12.79 -3.72
CA TYR A 172 -23.30 13.48 -4.91
C TYR A 172 -21.83 13.95 -4.81
N SER A 173 -21.33 14.26 -3.61
CA SER A 173 -19.98 14.74 -3.35
C SER A 173 -18.89 13.66 -3.25
N GLU A 174 -19.23 12.36 -3.18
CA GLU A 174 -18.30 11.27 -2.85
C GLU A 174 -18.52 10.00 -3.71
N ASP A 175 -17.46 9.22 -3.98
CA ASP A 175 -17.58 7.95 -4.73
C ASP A 175 -17.85 6.79 -3.77
N ILE A 176 -19.13 6.45 -3.59
CA ILE A 176 -19.58 5.39 -2.68
C ILE A 176 -19.25 4.02 -3.25
N PHE A 177 -19.34 3.82 -4.57
CA PHE A 177 -18.95 2.52 -5.12
C PHE A 177 -17.47 2.21 -4.87
N LEU A 178 -16.59 3.23 -4.88
CA LEU A 178 -15.20 3.08 -4.46
C LEU A 178 -15.07 2.80 -2.95
N HIS A 179 -15.86 3.43 -2.07
CA HIS A 179 -15.91 3.13 -0.63
C HIS A 179 -16.26 1.65 -0.37
N GLU A 180 -17.38 1.17 -0.91
CA GLU A 180 -17.84 -0.20 -0.73
C GLU A 180 -16.86 -1.22 -1.37
N SER A 181 -16.19 -0.81 -2.46
CA SER A 181 -15.10 -1.60 -3.05
C SER A 181 -13.83 -1.62 -2.17
N ALA A 182 -13.55 -0.58 -1.40
CA ALA A 182 -12.43 -0.58 -0.45
C ALA A 182 -12.68 -1.54 0.72
N HIS A 183 -13.91 -1.63 1.23
CA HIS A 183 -14.31 -2.69 2.15
C HIS A 183 -14.13 -4.08 1.52
N ALA A 184 -14.53 -4.25 0.26
CA ALA A 184 -14.35 -5.51 -0.46
C ALA A 184 -12.88 -5.92 -0.55
N VAL A 185 -11.99 -4.97 -0.86
CA VAL A 185 -10.54 -5.20 -0.91
C VAL A 185 -10.00 -5.63 0.45
N ASP A 186 -10.34 -4.95 1.56
CA ASP A 186 -9.99 -5.41 2.92
C ASP A 186 -10.57 -6.81 3.20
N LEU A 187 -11.90 -6.89 3.29
CA LEU A 187 -12.64 -7.98 3.94
C LEU A 187 -12.71 -9.28 3.12
N ILE A 188 -12.45 -9.23 1.81
CA ILE A 188 -12.36 -10.41 0.96
C ILE A 188 -10.90 -10.84 0.80
N ALA A 189 -10.00 -9.95 0.39
CA ALA A 189 -8.73 -10.36 -0.22
C ALA A 189 -7.44 -9.88 0.49
N ALA A 190 -7.33 -8.61 0.87
CA ALA A 190 -6.06 -8.03 1.35
C ALA A 190 -5.53 -8.76 2.59
N TRP A 191 -6.42 -9.09 3.53
CA TRP A 191 -6.07 -9.81 4.75
C TRP A 191 -5.45 -11.20 4.54
N ALA A 192 -5.79 -11.86 3.42
CA ALA A 192 -5.32 -13.20 3.09
C ALA A 192 -4.02 -13.18 2.26
N VAL A 193 -3.56 -12.00 1.85
CA VAL A 193 -2.38 -11.79 0.99
C VAL A 193 -1.27 -11.02 1.72
N ILE A 194 -1.66 -9.99 2.49
CA ILE A 194 -0.76 -9.18 3.30
C ILE A 194 -0.86 -9.65 4.76
N THR A 195 0.20 -10.29 5.25
CA THR A 195 0.26 -10.85 6.60
C THR A 195 0.07 -9.77 7.66
N GLY A 196 -0.92 -9.95 8.53
CA GLY A 196 -1.20 -9.02 9.63
C GLY A 196 -1.91 -7.73 9.22
N PHE A 197 -2.26 -7.53 7.94
CA PHE A 197 -2.89 -6.31 7.41
C PHE A 197 -4.06 -5.80 8.26
N ARG A 198 -5.02 -6.67 8.59
CA ARG A 198 -6.19 -6.26 9.40
C ARG A 198 -5.85 -5.94 10.85
N GLN A 199 -4.75 -6.45 11.38
CA GLN A 199 -4.25 -6.00 12.68
C GLN A 199 -3.61 -4.62 12.55
N ALA A 200 -2.79 -4.39 11.52
CA ALA A 200 -2.19 -3.09 11.26
C ALA A 200 -3.24 -1.97 11.03
N VAL A 201 -4.33 -2.26 10.31
CA VAL A 201 -5.48 -1.34 10.16
C VAL A 201 -6.17 -1.08 11.51
N ARG A 202 -6.35 -2.09 12.37
CA ARG A 202 -6.90 -1.91 13.72
C ARG A 202 -5.99 -1.10 14.63
N ASP A 203 -4.68 -1.32 14.56
CA ASP A 203 -3.69 -0.61 15.37
C ASP A 203 -3.58 0.86 14.92
N ALA A 204 -3.63 1.11 13.61
CA ALA A 204 -3.72 2.45 13.03
C ALA A 204 -5.01 3.17 13.47
N PHE A 205 -6.17 2.50 13.42
CA PHE A 205 -7.44 3.05 13.92
C PHE A 205 -7.41 3.36 15.42
N SER A 206 -6.79 2.50 16.25
CA SER A 206 -6.61 2.78 17.67
C SER A 206 -5.75 4.03 17.87
N HIS A 207 -4.60 4.10 17.18
CA HIS A 207 -3.72 5.27 17.23
C HIS A 207 -4.41 6.56 16.79
N ALA A 208 -5.23 6.50 15.73
CA ALA A 208 -6.01 7.62 15.24
C ALA A 208 -6.99 8.13 16.32
N ASN A 209 -7.76 7.24 16.96
CA ASN A 209 -8.65 7.62 18.07
C ASN A 209 -7.87 8.19 19.27
N ASP A 210 -6.78 7.55 19.68
CA ASP A 210 -5.95 7.96 20.82
C ASP A 210 -5.29 9.34 20.60
N THR A 211 -5.08 9.73 19.34
CA THR A 211 -4.49 11.03 18.96
C THR A 211 -5.52 12.08 18.49
N GLY A 212 -6.80 11.71 18.40
CA GLY A 212 -7.87 12.59 17.93
C GLY A 212 -7.91 12.81 16.41
N LEU A 213 -7.19 12.00 15.63
CA LEU A 213 -7.39 11.93 14.18
C LEU A 213 -8.80 11.41 13.88
N TRP A 214 -9.40 11.89 12.79
CA TRP A 214 -10.75 11.55 12.35
C TRP A 214 -11.86 11.86 13.37
N HIS A 215 -11.57 12.60 14.44
CA HIS A 215 -12.57 13.01 15.42
C HIS A 215 -13.76 13.71 14.75
N ASN A 216 -14.97 13.35 15.20
CA ASN A 216 -16.24 13.84 14.65
C ASN A 216 -16.42 13.58 13.14
N THR A 217 -15.99 12.40 12.66
CA THR A 217 -16.21 11.89 11.30
C THR A 217 -16.72 10.45 11.30
N TYR A 218 -17.20 9.97 10.15
CA TYR A 218 -17.62 8.60 9.94
C TYR A 218 -16.45 7.61 10.03
N ALA A 219 -15.24 8.03 9.61
CA ALA A 219 -14.01 7.24 9.73
C ALA A 219 -13.69 6.84 11.20
N ALA A 220 -14.07 7.65 12.19
CA ALA A 220 -13.91 7.30 13.61
C ALA A 220 -14.89 6.23 14.12
N THR A 221 -15.87 5.79 13.33
CA THR A 221 -16.91 4.83 13.77
C THR A 221 -16.33 3.46 14.12
N ASN A 222 -15.46 2.92 13.26
CA ASN A 222 -14.73 1.66 13.48
C ASN A 222 -13.60 1.51 12.45
N ALA A 223 -12.68 0.56 12.68
CA ALA A 223 -11.50 0.32 11.84
C ALA A 223 -11.79 -0.04 10.37
N VAL A 224 -12.99 -0.52 10.04
CA VAL A 224 -13.38 -0.89 8.66
C VAL A 224 -13.86 0.35 7.88
N GLU A 225 -14.59 1.25 8.53
CA GLU A 225 -14.97 2.56 7.97
C GLU A 225 -13.75 3.47 7.83
N TYR A 226 -12.90 3.51 8.87
CA TYR A 226 -11.58 4.19 8.84
C TYR A 226 -10.76 3.83 7.59
N TRP A 227 -10.72 2.54 7.24
CA TRP A 227 -10.05 2.08 6.03
C TRP A 227 -10.73 2.60 4.75
N ALA A 228 -12.05 2.45 4.60
CA ALA A 228 -12.75 2.82 3.37
C ALA A 228 -12.77 4.34 3.11
N GLU A 229 -13.02 5.14 4.16
CA GLU A 229 -12.92 6.60 4.14
C GLU A 229 -11.50 7.06 3.79
N GLY A 230 -10.48 6.43 4.40
CA GLY A 230 -9.08 6.66 4.08
C GLY A 230 -8.77 6.38 2.60
N VAL A 231 -9.30 5.29 2.04
CA VAL A 231 -9.13 4.94 0.63
C VAL A 231 -9.83 5.93 -0.30
N GLN A 232 -11.04 6.39 0.02
CA GLN A 232 -11.70 7.47 -0.73
C GLN A 232 -10.87 8.76 -0.71
N THR A 233 -10.37 9.18 0.45
CA THR A 233 -9.49 10.35 0.60
C THR A 233 -8.20 10.16 -0.19
N TYR A 234 -7.57 8.97 -0.13
CA TYR A 234 -6.37 8.63 -0.91
C TYR A 234 -6.58 8.68 -2.43
N PHE A 235 -7.81 8.49 -2.92
CA PHE A 235 -8.15 8.66 -4.33
C PHE A 235 -8.80 10.01 -4.65
N ASN A 236 -8.87 10.93 -3.69
CA ASN A 236 -9.43 12.28 -3.80
C ASN A 236 -10.93 12.28 -4.16
N VAL A 237 -11.68 11.31 -3.65
CA VAL A 237 -13.12 11.11 -3.91
C VAL A 237 -13.94 10.95 -2.62
N ASN A 238 -13.37 11.33 -1.48
CA ASN A 238 -14.17 11.62 -0.30
C ASN A 238 -14.76 13.04 -0.40
N ALA A 239 -15.82 13.34 0.35
CA ALA A 239 -16.43 14.66 0.38
C ALA A 239 -15.76 15.53 1.46
N ARG A 240 -15.39 16.77 1.12
CA ARG A 240 -14.81 17.68 2.10
C ARG A 240 -15.85 18.20 3.10
N GLY A 241 -15.62 17.94 4.38
CA GLY A 241 -16.36 18.49 5.50
C GLY A 241 -15.75 19.78 6.07
N SER A 242 -16.20 20.15 7.28
CA SER A 242 -15.67 21.29 8.02
C SER A 242 -14.39 20.92 8.80
N PRO A 243 -13.47 21.88 9.04
CA PRO A 243 -12.32 21.64 9.90
C PRO A 243 -12.74 21.14 11.29
N GLY A 244 -12.14 20.04 11.74
CA GLY A 244 -12.50 19.38 13.00
C GLY A 244 -13.72 18.44 12.94
N GLY A 245 -14.25 18.17 11.74
CA GLY A 245 -15.32 17.19 11.51
C GLY A 245 -16.73 17.76 11.64
N ASN A 246 -17.66 17.25 10.82
CA ASN A 246 -19.08 17.63 10.81
C ASN A 246 -20.05 16.50 11.22
N GLY A 247 -19.52 15.41 11.80
CA GLY A 247 -20.25 14.17 12.12
C GLY A 247 -20.18 13.11 11.03
N VAL A 248 -19.73 13.47 9.82
CA VAL A 248 -19.50 12.54 8.70
C VAL A 248 -18.09 12.74 8.12
N HIS A 249 -17.73 13.97 7.78
CA HIS A 249 -16.51 14.33 7.06
C HIS A 249 -15.75 15.47 7.77
N ASN A 250 -14.42 15.51 7.61
CA ASN A 250 -13.56 16.63 8.04
C ASN A 250 -12.93 17.32 6.81
N ASP A 251 -11.96 18.19 7.03
CA ASP A 251 -11.25 18.92 5.98
C ASP A 251 -10.11 18.13 5.30
N ILE A 252 -10.11 16.78 5.37
CA ILE A 252 -9.07 15.90 4.83
C ILE A 252 -9.67 14.99 3.73
N ASP A 253 -9.82 15.53 2.51
CA ASP A 253 -10.44 14.83 1.37
C ASP A 253 -9.47 14.47 0.22
N THR A 254 -8.18 14.81 0.34
CA THR A 254 -7.16 14.51 -0.69
C THR A 254 -6.04 13.59 -0.24
N ARG A 255 -5.43 12.87 -1.20
CA ARG A 255 -4.24 12.01 -1.04
C ARG A 255 -3.11 12.73 -0.31
N ARG A 256 -2.91 13.99 -0.68
CA ARG A 256 -1.84 14.83 -0.14
C ARG A 256 -2.11 15.26 1.29
N GLU A 257 -3.34 15.60 1.64
CA GLU A 257 -3.69 15.94 3.03
C GLU A 257 -3.56 14.69 3.92
N LEU A 258 -4.02 13.53 3.44
CA LEU A 258 -3.88 12.25 4.14
C LEU A 258 -2.43 11.88 4.44
N GLU A 259 -1.50 12.08 3.50
CA GLU A 259 -0.06 11.82 3.69
C GLU A 259 0.53 12.55 4.92
N TYR A 260 0.03 13.75 5.25
CA TYR A 260 0.48 14.52 6.41
C TYR A 260 -0.41 14.35 7.64
N TYR A 261 -1.70 14.06 7.46
CA TYR A 261 -2.69 13.93 8.53
C TYR A 261 -2.61 12.57 9.21
N ASP A 262 -2.59 11.50 8.42
CA ASP A 262 -2.55 10.11 8.87
C ASP A 262 -1.57 9.30 8.01
N PRO A 263 -0.25 9.49 8.22
CA PRO A 263 0.80 8.81 7.46
C PRO A 263 0.78 7.29 7.66
N THR A 264 0.18 6.79 8.75
CA THR A 264 0.05 5.36 9.02
C THR A 264 -1.00 4.74 8.10
N LEU A 265 -2.20 5.33 8.03
CA LEU A 265 -3.24 4.90 7.09
C LEU A 265 -2.77 5.05 5.63
N PHE A 266 -2.11 6.16 5.31
CA PHE A 266 -1.54 6.40 3.98
C PHE A 266 -0.61 5.27 3.52
N GLN A 267 0.30 4.80 4.39
CA GLN A 267 1.23 3.70 4.06
C GLN A 267 0.51 2.35 3.88
N LEU A 268 -0.48 2.03 4.70
CA LEU A 268 -1.30 0.82 4.54
C LEU A 268 -2.08 0.82 3.21
N ILE A 269 -2.56 2.00 2.79
CA ILE A 269 -3.23 2.16 1.49
C ILE A 269 -2.22 2.04 0.34
N GLN A 270 -0.99 2.54 0.48
CA GLN A 270 0.07 2.34 -0.52
C GLN A 270 0.48 0.87 -0.67
N GLU A 271 0.51 0.09 0.41
CA GLU A 271 0.81 -1.35 0.35
C GLU A 271 -0.22 -2.11 -0.50
N VAL A 272 -1.50 -1.76 -0.37
CA VAL A 272 -2.59 -2.34 -1.17
C VAL A 272 -2.65 -1.80 -2.60
N PHE A 273 -2.34 -0.51 -2.82
CA PHE A 273 -2.42 0.16 -4.13
C PHE A 273 -1.07 0.77 -4.58
N PRO A 274 -0.02 -0.05 -4.78
CA PRO A 274 1.37 0.42 -4.89
C PRO A 274 1.68 1.20 -6.18
N CYS A 275 0.90 1.02 -7.25
CA CYS A 275 1.15 1.66 -8.54
C CYS A 275 0.93 3.19 -8.57
N ASN A 276 0.49 3.82 -7.47
CA ASN A 276 0.23 5.26 -7.40
C ASN A 276 -0.75 5.79 -8.48
N ASN A 277 -1.52 4.92 -9.12
CA ASN A 277 -2.45 5.26 -10.20
C ASN A 277 -3.38 6.42 -9.79
N ALA A 278 -3.71 7.29 -10.75
CA ALA A 278 -4.64 8.40 -10.57
C ALA A 278 -6.06 7.97 -10.93
N TYR A 279 -7.01 8.10 -10.02
CA TYR A 279 -8.41 7.72 -10.26
C TYR A 279 -9.15 8.81 -11.04
N LEU A 280 -9.96 8.42 -12.02
CA LEU A 280 -10.88 9.33 -12.71
C LEU A 280 -12.17 9.45 -11.90
N LYS A 281 -12.40 10.63 -11.31
CA LYS A 281 -13.60 10.90 -10.50
C LYS A 281 -14.88 10.77 -11.32
N ARG A 282 -15.94 10.16 -10.75
CA ARG A 282 -17.19 9.82 -11.46
C ARG A 282 -17.80 10.99 -12.24
N CYS A 283 -17.90 12.17 -11.62
CA CYS A 283 -18.49 13.38 -12.22
C CYS A 283 -17.60 14.10 -13.25
N GLU A 284 -16.30 13.82 -13.27
CA GLU A 284 -15.32 14.45 -14.18
C GLU A 284 -14.93 13.51 -15.34
N SER A 285 -15.37 12.27 -15.27
CA SER A 285 -15.00 11.19 -16.18
C SER A 285 -15.89 11.15 -17.43
N THR A 286 -15.38 10.50 -18.47
CA THR A 286 -16.16 10.11 -19.65
C THR A 286 -15.79 8.69 -20.04
N ARG A 287 -16.66 7.98 -20.78
CA ARG A 287 -16.32 6.65 -21.31
C ARG A 287 -14.97 6.70 -22.05
N ALA A 288 -14.73 7.71 -22.90
CA ALA A 288 -13.46 7.88 -23.60
C ALA A 288 -12.24 8.06 -22.67
N LYS A 289 -12.35 8.83 -21.58
CA LYS A 289 -11.25 8.98 -20.61
C LYS A 289 -10.91 7.66 -19.92
N GLU A 290 -11.93 6.92 -19.49
CA GLU A 290 -11.75 5.61 -18.84
C GLU A 290 -11.17 4.58 -19.79
N ASN A 291 -11.68 4.55 -21.03
CA ASN A 291 -11.24 3.61 -22.05
C ASN A 291 -9.76 3.81 -22.41
N ASN A 292 -9.33 5.07 -22.51
CA ASN A 292 -7.98 5.45 -22.90
C ASN A 292 -6.99 5.50 -21.72
N GLN A 293 -7.46 5.35 -20.47
CA GLN A 293 -6.54 5.33 -19.33
C GLN A 293 -5.74 4.02 -19.30
N VAL A 294 -4.44 4.14 -19.54
CA VAL A 294 -3.46 3.11 -19.22
C VAL A 294 -3.19 3.15 -17.71
N LEU A 295 -3.42 2.03 -17.05
CA LEU A 295 -3.11 1.83 -15.63
C LEU A 295 -1.76 1.13 -15.51
N GLN A 296 -0.92 1.56 -14.58
CA GLN A 296 0.20 0.73 -14.16
C GLN A 296 -0.34 -0.50 -13.43
N MET A 297 0.24 -1.65 -13.73
CA MET A 297 -0.20 -2.97 -13.25
C MET A 297 0.89 -3.59 -12.38
N ASN A 298 0.50 -4.37 -11.37
CA ASN A 298 1.37 -5.29 -10.63
C ASN A 298 2.60 -4.65 -9.94
N CYS A 299 2.57 -3.36 -9.59
CA CYS A 299 3.72 -2.66 -9.00
C CYS A 299 4.12 -3.15 -7.58
N ASN A 300 3.49 -4.22 -7.10
CA ASN A 300 3.91 -5.00 -5.94
C ASN A 300 5.18 -5.86 -6.19
N THR A 301 5.94 -5.64 -7.27
CA THR A 301 7.11 -6.46 -7.69
C THR A 301 8.48 -5.82 -7.50
N ASP A 302 8.61 -4.49 -7.42
CA ASP A 302 9.92 -3.81 -7.56
C ASP A 302 10.65 -3.53 -6.23
N GLY A 303 10.27 -4.27 -5.18
CA GLY A 303 11.04 -4.55 -3.97
C GLY A 303 11.20 -3.42 -2.91
N PRO A 304 11.73 -3.74 -1.70
CA PRO A 304 11.91 -5.06 -1.09
C PRO A 304 10.85 -5.30 0.01
N GLY A 305 9.81 -6.09 -0.24
CA GLY A 305 8.75 -6.28 0.76
C GLY A 305 7.65 -7.30 0.48
N THR A 306 7.68 -8.05 -0.63
CA THR A 306 6.58 -8.95 -1.00
C THR A 306 7.06 -10.38 -1.32
N VAL A 307 6.22 -11.36 -0.94
CA VAL A 307 6.56 -12.79 -0.82
C VAL A 307 6.97 -13.45 -2.15
N ASN A 308 6.62 -12.86 -3.29
CA ASN A 308 6.88 -13.43 -4.63
C ASN A 308 8.37 -13.50 -5.00
N GLY A 309 9.21 -12.59 -4.49
CA GLY A 309 10.67 -12.68 -4.66
C GLY A 309 11.29 -13.87 -3.93
N PHE A 310 10.64 -14.35 -2.86
CA PHE A 310 11.11 -15.48 -2.05
C PHE A 310 10.72 -16.82 -2.69
N ILE A 311 9.51 -16.95 -3.24
CA ILE A 311 9.07 -18.16 -3.95
C ILE A 311 9.94 -18.42 -5.20
N ALA A 312 10.37 -17.38 -5.91
CA ALA A 312 11.30 -17.51 -7.03
C ALA A 312 12.71 -18.01 -6.62
N SER A 313 13.11 -17.86 -5.35
CA SER A 313 14.36 -18.41 -4.81
C SER A 313 14.25 -19.83 -4.25
N LEU A 314 13.04 -20.40 -4.17
CA LEU A 314 12.79 -21.75 -3.67
C LEU A 314 12.81 -22.85 -4.76
N SER A 315 13.26 -22.52 -5.97
CA SER A 315 13.33 -23.45 -7.12
C SER A 315 14.76 -23.80 -7.57
N SER A 316 15.79 -23.55 -6.75
CA SER A 316 17.16 -24.04 -6.98
C SER A 316 17.52 -25.15 -5.98
N GLU A 317 17.84 -26.35 -6.48
CA GLU A 317 17.98 -27.55 -5.66
C GLU A 317 19.31 -27.61 -4.86
N ASP A 318 19.29 -27.17 -3.61
CA ASP A 318 20.24 -27.59 -2.58
C ASP A 318 19.47 -28.08 -1.33
N PRO A 319 19.35 -29.42 -1.12
CA PRO A 319 18.66 -29.99 0.03
C PRO A 319 19.28 -29.66 1.39
N MET A 320 20.50 -29.13 1.44
CA MET A 320 21.21 -28.81 2.68
C MET A 320 21.10 -27.31 3.05
N CYS A 321 20.61 -26.46 2.14
CA CYS A 321 20.39 -25.02 2.36
C CYS A 321 18.91 -24.71 2.62
N GLN A 322 18.41 -25.04 3.81
CA GLN A 322 17.01 -24.80 4.17
C GLN A 322 16.90 -24.14 5.54
N ASP A 323 15.85 -23.33 5.69
CA ASP A 323 15.43 -22.79 6.97
C ASP A 323 14.39 -23.73 7.58
N SER A 324 14.65 -24.21 8.81
CA SER A 324 13.72 -25.05 9.57
C SER A 324 12.38 -24.37 9.86
N ARG A 325 12.38 -23.03 9.88
CA ARG A 325 11.20 -22.16 10.06
C ARG A 325 11.34 -20.92 9.18
N PRO A 326 10.99 -20.97 7.88
CA PRO A 326 11.34 -19.91 6.93
C PRO A 326 10.88 -18.49 7.33
N LEU A 327 9.71 -18.36 7.97
CA LEU A 327 9.17 -17.06 8.40
C LEU A 327 9.88 -16.51 9.66
N ASP A 328 10.05 -17.35 10.70
CA ASP A 328 10.77 -16.98 11.93
C ASP A 328 12.23 -16.64 11.61
N CYS A 329 12.90 -17.47 10.80
CA CYS A 329 14.29 -17.31 10.39
C CYS A 329 14.54 -16.02 9.61
N LEU A 330 13.62 -15.62 8.74
CA LEU A 330 13.69 -14.35 8.02
C LEU A 330 13.56 -13.16 8.98
N SER A 331 12.58 -13.21 9.89
CA SER A 331 12.36 -12.17 10.91
C SER A 331 13.58 -12.00 11.83
N TRP A 332 14.16 -13.11 12.32
CA TRP A 332 15.35 -13.11 13.15
C TRP A 332 16.60 -12.64 12.38
N SER A 333 16.76 -13.04 11.11
CA SER A 333 17.86 -12.56 10.25
C SER A 333 17.82 -11.04 10.07
N LEU A 334 16.65 -10.48 9.76
CA LEU A 334 16.42 -9.04 9.66
C LEU A 334 16.62 -8.30 11.00
N SER A 335 16.35 -8.97 12.12
CA SER A 335 16.60 -8.47 13.48
C SER A 335 18.08 -8.55 13.91
N GLY A 336 18.97 -9.08 13.06
CA GLY A 336 20.40 -9.18 13.32
C GLY A 336 20.85 -10.48 14.02
N GLU A 337 19.95 -11.44 14.24
CA GLU A 337 20.24 -12.67 15.00
C GLU A 337 21.30 -13.56 14.34
N CYS A 338 21.53 -13.44 13.03
CA CYS A 338 22.67 -14.08 12.36
C CYS A 338 24.04 -13.66 12.93
N LYS A 339 24.11 -12.51 13.62
CA LYS A 339 25.27 -12.00 14.35
C LYS A 339 25.12 -12.16 15.87
N ASN A 340 23.92 -11.95 16.42
CA ASN A 340 23.68 -11.98 17.87
C ASN A 340 23.54 -13.40 18.43
N ASN A 341 22.94 -14.31 17.65
CA ASN A 341 22.71 -15.72 18.00
C ASN A 341 23.20 -16.66 16.87
N PRO A 342 24.50 -16.58 16.49
CA PRO A 342 25.02 -17.24 15.30
C PRO A 342 24.92 -18.77 15.38
N SER A 343 24.97 -19.36 16.58
CA SER A 343 24.92 -20.83 16.76
C SER A 343 23.54 -21.39 16.44
N TYR A 344 22.47 -20.82 17.01
CA TYR A 344 21.11 -21.26 16.71
C TYR A 344 20.75 -20.96 15.26
N MET A 345 21.10 -19.77 14.77
CA MET A 345 20.76 -19.34 13.42
C MET A 345 21.51 -20.12 12.33
N ARG A 346 22.78 -20.53 12.55
CA ARG A 346 23.50 -21.43 11.63
C ARG A 346 23.01 -22.88 11.67
N GLY A 347 22.34 -23.30 12.74
CA GLY A 347 21.70 -24.61 12.82
C GLY A 347 20.32 -24.65 12.15
N ASN A 348 19.54 -23.58 12.29
CA ASN A 348 18.10 -23.58 12.01
C ASN A 348 17.67 -22.64 10.86
N CYS A 349 18.50 -21.66 10.50
CA CYS A 349 18.14 -20.51 9.65
C CYS A 349 19.24 -20.22 8.61
N ARG A 350 19.74 -21.28 7.95
CA ARG A 350 20.94 -21.23 7.10
C ARG A 350 20.77 -20.39 5.83
N ALA A 351 19.58 -20.46 5.22
CA ALA A 351 19.26 -19.70 4.02
C ALA A 351 19.03 -18.22 4.40
N SER A 352 18.21 -17.96 5.42
CA SER A 352 17.97 -16.61 5.94
C SER A 352 19.24 -15.89 6.38
N CYS A 353 20.22 -16.61 6.95
CA CYS A 353 21.52 -16.04 7.34
C CYS A 353 22.59 -16.06 6.23
N LYS A 354 22.27 -16.55 5.03
CA LYS A 354 23.19 -16.61 3.88
C LYS A 354 24.50 -17.35 4.19
N VAL A 355 24.42 -18.39 5.02
CA VAL A 355 25.57 -19.25 5.42
C VAL A 355 25.61 -20.57 4.65
N CYS A 356 24.85 -20.68 3.58
CA CYS A 356 24.93 -21.78 2.62
C CYS A 356 26.10 -21.57 1.66
N THR A 357 27.03 -22.51 1.63
CA THR A 357 28.09 -22.58 0.62
C THR A 357 27.55 -23.27 -0.63
N PRO A 358 27.70 -22.71 -1.84
CA PRO A 358 27.46 -23.46 -3.07
C PRO A 358 28.35 -24.70 -3.11
N ALA A 359 27.80 -25.84 -3.55
CA ALA A 359 28.55 -27.07 -3.73
C ALA A 359 29.49 -27.00 -4.96
N THR A 360 30.62 -26.29 -4.84
CA THR A 360 31.78 -26.58 -5.69
C THR A 360 32.32 -27.95 -5.29
N SER A 361 32.02 -28.95 -6.10
CA SER A 361 32.43 -30.34 -5.90
C SER A 361 33.96 -30.46 -5.72
N PRO A 362 34.46 -31.25 -4.76
CA PRO A 362 35.89 -31.50 -4.67
C PRO A 362 36.36 -32.33 -5.87
N VAL A 363 37.33 -31.79 -6.60
CA VAL A 363 38.07 -32.53 -7.64
C VAL A 363 38.70 -33.75 -7.02
N THR A 364 38.22 -34.95 -7.37
CA THR A 364 38.84 -36.22 -6.97
C THR A 364 39.51 -36.83 -8.17
N THR A 365 40.82 -36.64 -8.25
CA THR A 365 41.69 -37.22 -9.27
C THR A 365 41.76 -38.73 -9.11
N THR A 366 41.26 -39.51 -10.07
CA THR A 366 41.71 -40.90 -10.24
C THR A 366 41.78 -41.24 -11.72
N ALA A 367 42.95 -41.66 -12.18
CA ALA A 367 43.16 -42.09 -13.56
C ALA A 367 42.89 -43.59 -13.69
N SER A 368 42.21 -44.01 -14.77
CA SER A 368 42.58 -45.26 -15.44
C SER A 368 42.17 -45.30 -16.90
N THR A 369 43.02 -45.96 -17.67
CA THR A 369 43.12 -46.02 -19.14
C THR A 369 42.02 -46.82 -19.85
N ALA A 370 41.64 -46.38 -21.06
CA ALA A 370 41.75 -47.21 -22.27
C ALA A 370 41.69 -46.37 -23.57
N ARG A 371 42.48 -46.77 -24.59
CA ARG A 371 42.51 -46.28 -25.98
C ARG A 371 41.44 -47.03 -26.84
N LEU A 372 41.16 -46.80 -28.13
CA LEU A 372 41.97 -46.31 -29.28
C LEU A 372 41.05 -45.97 -30.50
N SER A 373 41.55 -45.19 -31.47
CA SER A 373 41.15 -45.17 -32.92
C SER A 373 39.76 -44.56 -33.33
N THR A 374 39.56 -43.94 -34.51
CA THR A 374 40.42 -43.70 -35.70
C THR A 374 40.06 -42.43 -36.51
N LEU A 375 40.87 -42.13 -37.54
CA LEU A 375 40.99 -40.90 -38.36
C LEU A 375 39.87 -40.55 -39.39
N SER A 376 40.06 -39.33 -39.95
CA SER A 376 39.67 -38.79 -41.28
C SER A 376 38.38 -37.96 -41.31
N ALA A 377 38.35 -36.64 -41.58
CA ALA A 377 39.06 -35.73 -42.50
C ALA A 377 38.50 -35.68 -43.94
N THR A 378 37.96 -34.52 -44.34
CA THR A 378 38.35 -33.79 -45.58
C THR A 378 37.89 -32.33 -45.57
N THR A 379 38.68 -31.49 -46.23
CA THR A 379 38.56 -30.04 -46.42
C THR A 379 37.60 -29.61 -47.54
N SER A 380 37.13 -28.35 -47.50
CA SER A 380 37.12 -27.46 -48.67
C SER A 380 37.00 -25.98 -48.27
N THR A 381 37.52 -25.09 -49.11
CA THR A 381 37.97 -23.73 -48.74
C THR A 381 37.38 -22.68 -49.69
N SER A 382 36.96 -21.52 -49.18
CA SER A 382 37.24 -20.21 -49.82
C SER A 382 36.75 -18.98 -49.02
N THR A 383 37.73 -18.15 -48.66
CA THR A 383 37.66 -16.73 -48.24
C THR A 383 37.84 -15.81 -49.48
N PRO A 384 37.99 -14.48 -49.35
CA PRO A 384 37.22 -13.46 -48.60
C PRO A 384 36.85 -12.24 -49.49
N THR A 385 36.18 -11.21 -48.96
CA THR A 385 36.53 -9.80 -49.24
C THR A 385 35.93 -8.79 -48.25
N THR A 386 36.81 -8.04 -47.59
CA THR A 386 36.64 -6.67 -47.04
C THR A 386 37.66 -5.77 -47.80
N PRO A 387 37.84 -4.44 -47.60
CA PRO A 387 37.50 -3.53 -46.48
C PRO A 387 36.47 -2.45 -46.95
N THR A 388 36.26 -1.25 -46.38
CA THR A 388 36.99 -0.42 -45.38
C THR A 388 36.03 0.51 -44.61
N SER A 389 36.44 0.97 -43.43
CA SER A 389 35.78 2.03 -42.64
C SER A 389 36.24 3.45 -43.03
N THR A 390 35.43 4.46 -42.71
CA THR A 390 35.95 5.77 -42.27
C THR A 390 35.10 6.32 -41.12
N ALA A 391 35.74 6.95 -40.13
CA ALA A 391 35.09 7.56 -38.96
C ALA A 391 35.18 9.10 -39.00
N ALA A 392 34.21 9.78 -38.40
CA ALA A 392 34.24 11.15 -37.84
C ALA A 392 32.80 11.56 -37.45
N THR A 393 32.50 12.58 -36.64
CA THR A 393 33.13 13.21 -35.45
C THR A 393 32.04 14.07 -34.79
N SER A 394 32.15 14.31 -33.48
CA SER A 394 31.22 15.11 -32.66
C SER A 394 30.91 16.53 -33.16
N THR A 395 29.72 17.05 -32.83
CA THR A 395 29.53 18.49 -32.56
C THR A 395 28.47 18.71 -31.48
N SER A 396 28.84 19.38 -30.40
CA SER A 396 27.95 19.86 -29.34
C SER A 396 27.60 21.33 -29.57
N THR A 397 26.33 21.73 -29.41
CA THR A 397 25.92 23.14 -29.55
C THR A 397 25.51 23.73 -28.20
N THR A 398 26.33 24.63 -27.69
CA THR A 398 26.05 25.42 -26.48
C THR A 398 25.37 26.73 -26.87
N THR A 399 24.27 27.10 -26.20
CA THR A 399 23.67 28.44 -26.34
C THR A 399 23.77 29.21 -25.03
N THR A 400 24.51 30.32 -25.08
CA THR A 400 24.67 31.29 -24.00
C THR A 400 23.83 32.52 -24.32
N SER A 401 23.10 33.08 -23.35
CA SER A 401 22.57 34.45 -23.45
C SER A 401 22.81 35.23 -22.16
N THR A 402 23.26 36.47 -22.33
CA THR A 402 23.82 37.33 -21.28
C THR A 402 22.76 38.24 -20.65
N GLN A 403 23.03 38.70 -19.44
CA GLN A 403 22.20 39.64 -18.66
C GLN A 403 22.00 41.01 -19.33
N ALA A 404 20.93 41.69 -18.92
CA ALA A 404 20.97 43.14 -18.66
C ALA A 404 20.10 43.46 -17.43
N ALA A 405 20.60 44.30 -16.53
CA ALA A 405 19.90 44.73 -15.32
C ALA A 405 19.36 46.15 -15.48
N THR A 406 18.30 46.49 -14.73
CA THR A 406 17.84 47.87 -14.59
C THR A 406 17.55 48.12 -13.11
N ALA A 407 18.26 49.06 -12.52
CA ALA A 407 18.10 49.41 -11.11
C ALA A 407 17.04 50.52 -10.96
N SER A 408 16.28 50.47 -9.87
CA SER A 408 15.45 51.59 -9.42
C SER A 408 15.35 51.55 -7.90
N THR A 409 15.84 52.62 -7.28
CA THR A 409 15.99 52.75 -5.83
C THR A 409 14.67 53.13 -5.18
N SER A 410 14.24 52.42 -4.14
CA SER A 410 13.27 52.93 -3.18
C SER A 410 13.62 52.47 -1.77
N THR A 411 13.68 53.44 -0.85
CA THR A 411 14.09 53.27 0.55
C THR A 411 12.86 53.08 1.42
N THR A 412 12.69 51.92 2.07
CA THR A 412 11.82 51.82 3.26
C THR A 412 12.13 50.60 4.13
N THR A 413 12.43 50.86 5.41
CA THR A 413 12.21 50.01 6.61
C THR A 413 12.75 48.58 6.69
N ALA A 414 13.24 48.22 7.87
CA ALA A 414 13.87 46.94 8.16
C ALA A 414 12.90 45.73 8.03
N SER A 415 13.25 44.83 7.12
CA SER A 415 13.24 43.38 7.32
C SER A 415 12.05 42.74 8.07
N ASN A 416 10.93 42.56 7.36
CA ASN A 416 10.03 41.43 7.65
C ASN A 416 10.60 40.14 7.03
N CYS A 417 11.82 39.76 7.44
CA CYS A 417 12.48 38.53 6.98
C CYS A 417 12.21 37.38 7.96
N THR A 418 10.95 36.97 7.98
CA THR A 418 10.44 35.85 8.75
C THR A 418 9.92 34.76 7.83
N ASP A 419 9.83 33.54 8.35
CA ASP A 419 9.12 32.46 7.70
C ASP A 419 7.62 32.59 7.96
N ARG A 420 6.82 32.52 6.90
CA ARG A 420 5.35 32.62 6.93
C ARG A 420 4.66 31.28 7.25
N SER A 421 5.41 30.19 7.27
CA SER A 421 4.94 28.86 7.63
C SER A 421 5.83 28.27 8.71
N ARG A 422 5.21 27.67 9.73
CA ARG A 422 5.89 26.90 10.79
C ARG A 422 6.74 25.74 10.25
N HIS A 423 6.53 25.33 9.00
CA HIS A 423 7.24 24.21 8.35
C HIS A 423 8.44 24.64 7.49
N CYS A 424 8.75 25.93 7.39
CA CYS A 424 9.83 26.41 6.53
C CYS A 424 11.21 25.83 6.86
N SER A 425 11.53 25.62 8.13
CA SER A 425 12.79 25.00 8.56
C SER A 425 12.88 23.54 8.11
N TRP A 426 11.77 22.80 8.22
CA TRP A 426 11.65 21.42 7.76
C TRP A 426 11.81 21.31 6.24
N TRP A 427 11.11 22.15 5.47
CA TRP A 427 11.24 22.20 4.01
C TRP A 427 12.67 22.57 3.57
N SER A 428 13.29 23.57 4.21
CA SER A 428 14.68 23.94 3.93
C SER A 428 15.65 22.77 4.15
N SER A 429 15.51 22.06 5.28
CA SER A 429 16.36 20.90 5.61
C SER A 429 16.29 19.72 4.63
N ARG A 430 15.29 19.71 3.72
CA ARG A 430 15.09 18.67 2.69
C ARG A 430 15.43 19.15 1.27
N GLY A 431 16.00 20.35 1.13
CA GLY A 431 16.39 20.94 -0.16
C GLY A 431 15.24 21.55 -0.96
N GLU A 432 14.13 21.93 -0.32
CA GLU A 432 13.02 22.61 -1.01
C GLU A 432 13.40 24.03 -1.48
N CYS A 433 14.45 24.62 -0.90
CA CYS A 433 14.99 25.92 -1.32
C CYS A 433 15.53 25.90 -2.77
N GLU A 434 15.93 24.71 -3.22
CA GLU A 434 16.44 24.38 -4.56
C GLU A 434 15.35 23.73 -5.42
N LYS A 435 14.56 22.79 -4.86
CA LYS A 435 13.51 22.04 -5.59
C LYS A 435 12.24 22.86 -5.84
N ASN A 436 11.84 23.71 -4.90
CA ASN A 436 10.65 24.57 -4.99
C ASN A 436 11.00 26.05 -4.73
N PRO A 437 11.89 26.65 -5.56
CA PRO A 437 12.47 27.95 -5.29
C PRO A 437 11.43 29.07 -5.33
N ARG A 438 10.33 28.93 -6.09
CA ARG A 438 9.26 29.95 -6.15
C ARG A 438 8.47 30.05 -4.84
N TYR A 439 7.99 28.93 -4.31
CA TYR A 439 7.24 28.94 -3.06
C TYR A 439 8.12 29.33 -1.87
N MET A 440 9.33 28.75 -1.80
CA MET A 440 10.24 28.97 -0.69
C MET A 440 10.78 30.41 -0.64
N ARG A 441 11.02 31.08 -1.77
CA ARG A 441 11.37 32.52 -1.81
C ARG A 441 10.26 33.42 -1.27
N SER A 442 9.00 33.05 -1.44
CA SER A 442 7.86 33.86 -0.99
C SER A 442 7.50 33.64 0.48
N ASN A 443 7.60 32.39 0.95
CA ASN A 443 7.09 32.00 2.27
C ASN A 443 8.16 31.60 3.29
N CYS A 444 9.37 31.22 2.85
CA CYS A 444 10.40 30.61 3.70
C CYS A 444 11.77 31.30 3.55
N LYS A 445 11.74 32.63 3.64
CA LYS A 445 12.90 33.50 3.38
C LYS A 445 14.02 33.31 4.40
N LEU A 446 13.66 33.08 5.66
CA LEU A 446 14.60 32.90 6.76
C LEU A 446 15.21 31.50 6.69
N SER A 447 14.38 30.46 6.66
CA SER A 447 14.87 29.08 6.59
C SER A 447 15.71 28.77 5.35
N CYS A 448 15.45 29.40 4.20
CA CYS A 448 16.28 29.23 3.01
C CYS A 448 17.52 30.13 2.95
N GLY A 449 17.90 30.79 4.05
CA GLY A 449 19.08 31.67 4.08
C GLY A 449 19.00 32.86 3.11
N ARG A 450 17.79 33.29 2.74
CA ARG A 450 17.55 34.40 1.80
C ARG A 450 17.37 35.75 2.49
N CYS A 451 17.53 35.80 3.81
CA CYS A 451 17.64 37.03 4.57
C CYS A 451 19.05 37.61 4.45
N ALA A 452 19.15 38.82 3.90
CA ALA A 452 20.41 39.56 3.87
C ALA A 452 20.87 39.84 5.31
N SER A 453 21.97 39.20 5.71
CA SER A 453 22.51 39.29 7.06
C SER A 453 23.75 40.18 7.05
N THR A 454 23.60 41.45 7.43
CA THR A 454 24.75 42.29 7.81
C THR A 454 25.20 41.89 9.21
N SER A 455 26.39 41.33 9.31
CA SER A 455 26.96 40.81 10.56
C SER A 455 27.13 41.90 11.63
N ALA A 456 26.70 41.59 12.86
CA ALA A 456 27.23 42.19 14.08
C ALA A 456 27.22 41.14 15.19
N ALA A 457 28.35 40.97 15.88
CA ALA A 457 28.49 40.00 16.96
C ALA A 457 27.83 40.48 18.26
N SER A 458 27.38 39.56 19.12
CA SER A 458 26.99 39.87 20.50
C SER A 458 27.16 38.66 21.41
N THR A 459 27.88 38.86 22.51
CA THR A 459 28.20 37.88 23.56
C THR A 459 27.08 37.78 24.59
N SER A 460 26.72 36.57 25.05
CA SER A 460 26.31 36.24 26.45
C SER A 460 25.82 34.78 26.53
N THR A 461 26.54 33.90 27.24
CA THR A 461 26.39 33.55 28.67
C THR A 461 25.45 32.37 28.88
N ALA A 462 26.02 31.18 29.04
CA ALA A 462 25.27 29.98 29.42
C ALA A 462 24.88 30.04 30.92
N THR A 463 23.63 29.69 31.24
CA THR A 463 23.18 29.50 32.63
C THR A 463 22.70 28.07 32.81
N THR A 464 23.53 27.25 33.47
CA THR A 464 23.19 25.89 33.89
C THR A 464 22.10 25.92 34.95
N SER A 465 21.02 25.16 34.76
CA SER A 465 20.03 24.89 35.81
C SER A 465 19.83 23.38 35.97
N THR A 466 20.42 22.84 37.03
CA THR A 466 20.31 21.43 37.40
C THR A 466 19.05 21.22 38.23
N SER A 467 18.26 20.18 37.92
CA SER A 467 17.26 19.66 38.85
C SER A 467 17.40 18.14 38.96
N THR A 468 17.49 17.65 40.19
CA THR A 468 17.81 16.26 40.54
C THR A 468 16.53 15.45 40.75
N ALA A 469 16.31 14.44 39.91
CA ALA A 469 15.28 13.42 40.11
C ALA A 469 15.91 12.11 40.64
N THR A 470 15.22 11.43 41.54
CA THR A 470 15.68 10.21 42.21
C THR A 470 15.70 8.97 41.30
N PRO A 471 16.53 7.94 41.59
CA PRO A 471 16.87 6.91 40.59
C PRO A 471 15.79 5.86 40.24
N SER A 472 14.57 5.96 40.77
CA SER A 472 13.51 4.93 40.57
C SER A 472 12.57 5.19 39.38
N ASP A 473 12.50 6.42 38.86
CA ASP A 473 11.56 6.81 37.80
C ASP A 473 12.24 6.99 36.42
N CYS A 474 13.49 6.57 36.28
CA CYS A 474 14.13 6.50 34.97
C CYS A 474 13.75 5.21 34.24
N LYS A 475 12.72 5.28 33.40
CA LYS A 475 12.41 4.27 32.39
C LYS A 475 11.87 4.94 31.14
N ASP A 476 11.72 4.15 30.07
CA ASP A 476 10.87 4.51 28.95
C ASP A 476 9.47 3.93 29.18
N ASP A 477 8.46 4.77 29.10
CA ASP A 477 7.05 4.40 29.28
C ASP A 477 6.42 3.88 27.98
N ASN A 478 7.15 3.92 26.85
CA ASN A 478 6.70 3.41 25.56
C ASN A 478 7.78 2.54 24.86
N ARG A 479 7.39 1.38 24.35
CA ARG A 479 8.26 0.41 23.64
C ARG A 479 9.01 0.99 22.42
N TYR A 480 8.54 2.09 21.84
CA TYR A 480 9.15 2.72 20.67
C TYR A 480 10.14 3.85 21.01
N CYS A 481 10.27 4.23 22.29
CA CYS A 481 11.21 5.27 22.73
C CYS A 481 12.66 5.11 22.21
N PRO A 482 13.26 3.90 22.16
CA PRO A 482 14.61 3.73 21.62
C PRO A 482 14.70 4.07 20.13
N TRP A 483 13.67 3.72 19.35
CA TRP A 483 13.61 4.03 17.93
C TRP A 483 13.35 5.52 17.71
N TRP A 484 12.38 6.12 18.40
CA TRP A 484 12.11 7.55 18.35
C TRP A 484 13.33 8.39 18.72
N SER A 485 14.09 7.99 19.75
CA SER A 485 15.38 8.62 20.07
C SER A 485 16.39 8.49 18.93
N SER A 486 16.53 7.28 18.35
CA SER A 486 17.46 7.04 17.23
C SER A 486 17.17 7.84 15.95
N VAL A 487 15.91 8.27 15.74
CA VAL A 487 15.52 9.15 14.62
C VAL A 487 15.43 10.64 15.01
N GLY A 488 15.85 10.99 16.23
CA GLY A 488 16.01 12.37 16.70
C GLY A 488 14.79 13.00 17.35
N GLU A 489 13.76 12.24 17.73
CA GLU A 489 12.55 12.79 18.36
C GLU A 489 12.82 13.46 19.71
N CYS A 490 13.89 13.09 20.42
CA CYS A 490 14.31 13.77 21.65
C CYS A 490 14.57 15.27 21.45
N GLN A 491 14.97 15.68 20.25
CA GLN A 491 15.18 17.08 19.87
C GLN A 491 14.00 17.66 19.07
N ARG A 492 13.25 16.82 18.32
CA ARG A 492 12.14 17.24 17.45
C ARG A 492 10.81 17.37 18.19
N ASN A 493 10.58 16.53 19.19
CA ASN A 493 9.42 16.49 20.07
C ASN A 493 9.83 16.37 21.56
N PRO A 494 10.62 17.33 22.10
CA PRO A 494 11.16 17.24 23.44
C PRO A 494 10.05 17.16 24.51
N ARG A 495 8.89 17.78 24.30
CA ARG A 495 7.82 17.80 25.31
C ARG A 495 7.23 16.41 25.58
N TYR A 496 7.02 15.60 24.54
CA TYR A 496 6.56 14.21 24.71
C TYR A 496 7.71 13.30 25.14
N MET A 497 8.87 13.45 24.50
CA MET A 497 10.00 12.54 24.64
C MET A 497 10.70 12.67 26.01
N LEU A 498 10.82 13.88 26.57
CA LEU A 498 11.34 14.08 27.92
C LEU A 498 10.35 13.64 29.02
N SER A 499 9.07 13.43 28.68
CA SER A 499 8.06 12.93 29.61
C SER A 499 7.98 11.40 29.62
N ASN A 500 7.98 10.76 28.44
CA ASN A 500 7.69 9.33 28.27
C ASN A 500 8.91 8.50 27.84
N CYS A 501 9.99 9.13 27.37
CA CYS A 501 11.17 8.47 26.80
C CYS A 501 12.46 8.94 27.48
N LYS A 502 12.41 9.13 28.80
CA LYS A 502 13.49 9.73 29.62
C LYS A 502 14.80 8.96 29.50
N LEU A 503 14.74 7.63 29.50
CA LEU A 503 15.90 6.76 29.39
C LEU A 503 16.49 6.84 27.98
N SER A 504 15.65 6.68 26.95
CA SER A 504 16.07 6.76 25.54
C SER A 504 16.59 8.14 25.13
N CYS A 505 16.10 9.22 25.73
CA CYS A 505 16.58 10.58 25.49
C CYS A 505 17.75 11.02 26.39
N GLY A 506 18.41 10.09 27.07
CA GLY A 506 19.62 10.36 27.85
C GLY A 506 19.41 11.31 29.02
N GLN A 507 18.19 11.43 29.54
CA GLN A 507 17.85 12.32 30.67
C GLN A 507 18.19 11.73 32.03
N CYS A 508 18.84 10.57 32.07
CA CYS A 508 19.12 9.83 33.29
C CYS A 508 20.61 9.65 33.53
N SER A 509 21.05 9.95 34.75
CA SER A 509 22.39 9.63 35.23
C SER A 509 22.46 8.14 35.59
N ARG A 510 23.39 7.39 34.98
CA ARG A 510 23.73 6.04 35.45
C ARG A 510 24.47 6.13 36.79
N PRO A 511 24.12 5.33 37.81
CA PRO A 511 25.04 5.05 38.91
C PRO A 511 26.31 4.41 38.35
N SER A 512 27.48 4.79 38.86
CA SER A 512 28.71 4.06 38.55
C SER A 512 28.59 2.63 39.08
N ALA A 513 29.06 1.66 38.29
CA ALA A 513 29.23 0.30 38.79
C ALA A 513 30.24 0.30 39.95
N ALA A 514 29.96 -0.56 40.93
CA ALA A 514 30.84 -0.96 42.03
C ALA A 514 30.93 -2.49 42.02
#